data_AF-A0A2N7XTD5-F1
#
_entry.id   AF-A0A2N7XTD5-F1
#
_cell.length_a   1.000
_cell.length_b   1.000
_cell.length_c   1.000
_cell.angle_alpha   90.00
_cell.angle_beta   90.00
_cell.angle_gamma   90.00
#
_symmetry.space_group_name_H-M   'P 1'
#
loop_
_entity.id
_entity.type
_entity.pdbx_description
1 polymer ?
#
loop_
_entity_poly.entity_id
_entity_poly.type
_entity_poly.pdbx_seq_one_letter_code
_entity_poly.pdbx_strand_id
1 'polypeptide(L)'
;GLKDPNRPIGSFLFLGPTGVGKTELTKALAEFLFDDETAVTRLDMSEYMEKHSVSRMIGAPPGYVGYDEGGALTESVRRRPYQVV
;
A
#
# COMPACT_ATOMS: atom_id res chain seq x y z
N GLY A 1 -6.42 -1.48 17.53
CA GLY A 1 -6.47 -2.65 16.64
C GLY A 1 -7.89 -3.18 16.66
N LEU A 2 -8.47 -3.39 15.48
CA LEU A 2 -9.88 -3.67 15.16
C LEU A 2 -10.94 -2.63 15.60
N LYS A 3 -10.67 -1.74 16.57
CA LYS A 3 -11.59 -0.65 16.96
C LYS A 3 -10.92 0.69 17.31
N ASP A 4 -9.62 0.83 17.03
CA ASP A 4 -8.91 2.09 17.29
C ASP A 4 -8.98 2.97 16.03
N PRO A 5 -9.64 4.14 16.06
CA PRO A 5 -9.76 5.01 14.89
C PRO A 5 -8.42 5.56 14.40
N ASN A 6 -7.36 5.50 15.22
CA ASN A 6 -6.02 5.95 14.86
C ASN A 6 -5.14 4.84 14.28
N ARG A 7 -5.71 3.65 13.98
CA ARG A 7 -4.97 2.50 13.42
C ARG A 7 -5.65 1.98 12.16
N PRO A 8 -4.89 1.34 11.25
CA PRO A 8 -5.47 0.63 10.13
C PRO A 8 -6.50 -0.42 10.55
N ILE A 9 -7.47 -0.69 9.66
CA ILE A 9 -8.53 -1.70 9.85
C ILE A 9 -7.90 -3.06 10.16
N GLY A 10 -6.83 -3.41 9.44
CA GLY A 10 -6.01 -4.60 9.67
C GLY A 10 -4.56 -4.36 9.26
N SER A 11 -3.64 -5.05 9.91
CA SER A 11 -2.21 -5.07 9.56
C SER A 11 -1.76 -6.52 9.65
N PHE A 12 -1.34 -7.08 8.52
CA PHE A 12 -1.01 -8.49 8.39
C PHE A 12 0.41 -8.65 7.86
N LEU A 13 1.06 -9.76 8.23
CA LEU A 13 2.33 -10.19 7.66
C LEU A 13 2.17 -11.62 7.16
N PHE A 14 2.22 -11.81 5.85
CA PHE A 14 2.10 -13.13 5.24
C PHE A 14 3.49 -13.71 4.97
N LEU A 15 3.78 -14.85 5.61
CA LEU A 15 5.03 -15.59 5.44
C LEU A 15 4.77 -16.95 4.79
N GLY A 16 5.69 -17.38 3.92
CA GLY A 16 5.63 -18.70 3.29
C GLY A 16 6.20 -18.72 1.87
N PRO A 17 6.30 -19.90 1.24
CA PRO A 17 6.85 -20.06 -0.12
C PRO A 17 6.08 -19.30 -1.20
N THR A 18 6.69 -19.11 -2.37
CA THR A 18 6.01 -18.55 -3.55
C THR A 18 4.89 -19.49 -4.01
N GLY A 19 3.79 -18.92 -4.53
CA GLY A 19 2.68 -19.70 -5.08
C GLY A 19 1.63 -20.19 -4.07
N VAL A 20 1.81 -19.97 -2.75
CA VAL A 20 0.86 -20.40 -1.71
C VAL A 20 -0.37 -19.49 -1.53
N GLY A 21 -0.61 -18.55 -2.46
CA GLY A 21 -1.81 -17.71 -2.44
C GLY A 21 -1.73 -16.42 -1.61
N LYS A 22 -0.54 -15.99 -1.14
CA LYS A 22 -0.39 -14.74 -0.37
C LYS A 22 -1.00 -13.52 -1.08
N THR A 23 -0.71 -13.36 -2.38
CA THR A 23 -1.25 -12.26 -3.20
C THR A 23 -2.74 -12.41 -3.50
N GLU A 24 -3.22 -13.64 -3.66
CA GLU A 24 -4.65 -13.90 -3.90
C GLU A 24 -5.49 -13.60 -2.65
N LEU A 25 -4.93 -13.86 -1.46
CA LEU A 25 -5.58 -13.49 -0.20
C LEU A 25 -5.76 -11.97 -0.07
N THR A 26 -4.81 -11.16 -0.55
CA THR A 26 -4.94 -9.70 -0.59
C THR A 26 -6.13 -9.26 -1.46
N LYS A 27 -6.29 -9.87 -2.63
CA LYS A 27 -7.41 -9.58 -3.54
C LYS A 27 -8.76 -10.00 -2.96
N ALA A 28 -8.83 -11.21 -2.41
CA ALA A 28 -10.02 -11.71 -1.72
C ALA A 28 -10.39 -10.85 -0.51
N LEU A 29 -9.40 -10.29 0.20
CA LEU A 29 -9.63 -9.35 1.30
C LEU A 29 -10.18 -8.01 0.80
N ALA A 30 -9.70 -7.51 -0.34
CA ALA A 30 -10.22 -6.29 -0.96
C ALA A 30 -11.68 -6.45 -1.39
N GLU A 31 -12.01 -7.56 -2.06
CA GLU A 31 -13.39 -7.94 -2.40
C GLU A 31 -14.27 -8.02 -1.14
N PHE A 32 -13.82 -8.75 -0.11
CA PHE A 32 -14.59 -8.93 1.11
C PHE A 32 -14.85 -7.63 1.89
N LEU A 33 -13.87 -6.73 1.95
CA LEU A 33 -13.98 -5.49 2.74
C LEU A 33 -14.63 -4.34 1.97
N PHE A 34 -14.41 -4.28 0.66
CA PHE A 34 -14.73 -3.10 -0.16
C PHE A 34 -15.58 -3.41 -1.39
N ASP A 35 -16.02 -4.66 -1.58
CA ASP A 35 -16.84 -5.11 -2.72
C ASP A 35 -16.16 -4.81 -4.07
N ASP A 36 -14.82 -4.82 -4.08
CA ASP A 36 -14.00 -4.61 -5.26
C ASP A 36 -12.62 -5.25 -5.11
N GLU A 37 -12.41 -6.38 -5.78
CA GLU A 37 -11.13 -7.10 -5.89
C GLU A 37 -9.97 -6.21 -6.42
N THR A 38 -10.28 -5.17 -7.20
CA THR A 38 -9.30 -4.22 -7.75
C THR A 38 -8.94 -3.10 -6.77
N ALA A 39 -9.56 -3.05 -5.59
CA ALA A 39 -9.21 -2.14 -4.50
C ALA A 39 -7.91 -2.54 -3.80
N VAL A 40 -6.84 -2.75 -4.59
CA VAL A 40 -5.53 -3.16 -4.13
C VAL A 40 -4.47 -2.22 -4.72
N THR A 41 -3.76 -1.49 -3.88
CA THR A 41 -2.48 -0.88 -4.24
C THR A 41 -1.41 -1.94 -4.17
N ARG A 42 -0.61 -2.09 -5.24
CA ARG A 42 0.54 -3.00 -5.24
C ARG A 42 1.82 -2.20 -5.16
N LEU A 43 2.65 -2.49 -4.18
CA LEU A 43 3.99 -1.95 -4.06
C LEU A 43 5.02 -3.07 -4.10
N ASP A 44 5.91 -3.06 -5.09
CA ASP A 44 7.07 -3.95 -5.10
C ASP A 44 8.14 -3.37 -4.16
N MET A 45 8.25 -3.95 -2.97
CA MET A 45 9.23 -3.54 -1.96
C MET A 45 10.68 -3.66 -2.44
N SER A 46 10.96 -4.48 -3.45
CA SER A 46 12.29 -4.63 -4.04
C SER A 46 12.75 -3.33 -4.70
N GLU A 47 11.84 -2.49 -5.17
CA GLU A 47 12.17 -1.18 -5.73
C GLU A 47 12.60 -0.15 -4.67
N TYR A 48 12.41 -0.47 -3.39
CA TYR A 48 12.58 0.47 -2.28
C TYR A 48 13.78 0.14 -1.36
N MET A 49 14.70 -0.70 -1.81
CA MET A 49 15.85 -1.16 -1.00
C MET A 49 16.88 -0.04 -0.71
N GLU A 50 16.98 0.95 -1.59
CA GLU A 50 17.95 2.04 -1.45
C GLU A 50 17.38 3.18 -0.61
N LYS A 51 18.20 3.83 0.21
CA LYS A 51 17.75 4.93 1.10
C LYS A 51 17.01 6.04 0.35
N HIS A 52 17.43 6.37 -0.87
CA HIS A 52 16.86 7.44 -1.67
C HIS A 52 15.55 7.04 -2.35
N SER A 53 15.31 5.74 -2.54
CA SER A 53 14.12 5.25 -3.23
C SER A 53 12.83 5.44 -2.41
N VAL A 54 12.94 5.59 -1.09
CA VAL A 54 11.81 5.83 -0.18
C VAL A 54 11.03 7.09 -0.56
N SER A 55 11.69 8.14 -1.06
CA SER A 55 10.99 9.36 -1.49
C SER A 55 10.01 9.12 -2.64
N ARG A 56 10.22 8.09 -3.48
CA ARG A 56 9.24 7.70 -4.50
C ARG A 56 7.97 7.11 -3.89
N MET A 57 8.07 6.45 -2.72
CA MET A 57 6.92 5.88 -2.02
C MET A 57 6.09 6.95 -1.33
N ILE A 58 6.74 7.87 -0.60
CA ILE A 58 6.07 8.84 0.30
C ILE A 58 5.99 10.28 -0.25
N GLY A 59 6.75 10.59 -1.29
CA GLY A 59 6.90 11.94 -1.85
C GLY A 59 8.27 12.54 -1.56
N ALA A 60 8.73 13.41 -2.47
CA ALA A 60 9.94 14.19 -2.26
C ALA A 60 9.69 15.33 -1.25
N PRO A 61 10.73 15.86 -0.56
CA PRO A 61 10.59 17.05 0.28
C PRO A 61 10.32 18.33 -0.54
N PRO A 62 9.75 19.40 0.06
CA PRO A 62 9.59 20.69 -0.60
C PRO A 62 10.92 21.19 -1.19
N GLY A 63 10.90 21.64 -2.45
CA GLY A 63 12.09 22.12 -3.16
C GLY A 63 12.90 21.04 -3.89
N TYR A 64 12.48 19.77 -3.84
CA TYR A 64 13.04 18.68 -4.65
C TYR A 64 12.13 18.34 -5.83
N VAL A 65 12.72 17.80 -6.90
CA VAL A 65 11.97 17.27 -8.05
C VAL A 65 11.01 16.17 -7.57
N GLY A 66 9.75 16.24 -8.01
CA GLY A 66 8.69 15.31 -7.60
C GLY A 66 7.93 15.68 -6.32
N TYR A 67 8.16 16.87 -5.74
CA TYR A 67 7.38 17.34 -4.58
C TYR A 67 5.89 17.44 -4.89
N ASP A 68 5.53 18.08 -6.01
CA ASP A 68 4.14 18.30 -6.40
C ASP A 68 3.45 17.02 -6.95
N GLU A 69 4.24 16.00 -7.30
CA GLU A 69 3.72 14.71 -7.79
C GLU A 69 3.24 13.80 -6.64
N GLY A 70 3.74 14.02 -5.42
CA GLY A 70 3.49 13.15 -4.27
C GLY A 70 4.17 11.78 -4.38
N GLY A 71 3.97 10.93 -3.38
CA GLY A 71 4.47 9.56 -3.38
C GLY A 71 3.48 8.57 -3.97
N ALA A 72 4.00 7.47 -4.52
CA ALA A 72 3.19 6.38 -5.08
C ALA A 72 2.16 5.84 -4.07
N LEU A 73 2.54 5.68 -2.80
CA LEU A 73 1.62 5.23 -1.74
C LEU A 73 0.67 6.35 -1.32
N THR A 74 1.19 7.55 -1.06
CA THR A 74 0.40 8.66 -0.53
C THR A 74 -0.69 9.09 -1.51
N GLU A 75 -0.38 9.18 -2.80
CA GLU A 75 -1.35 9.57 -3.82
C GLU A 75 -2.36 8.47 -4.11
N SER A 76 -1.96 7.20 -4.07
CA SER A 76 -2.89 6.09 -4.21
C SER A 76 -3.95 6.11 -3.11
N VAL A 77 -3.52 6.22 -1.84
CA VAL A 77 -4.43 6.27 -0.68
C VAL A 77 -5.29 7.53 -0.70
N ARG A 78 -4.74 8.67 -1.11
CA ARG A 78 -5.50 9.92 -1.25
C ARG A 78 -6.63 9.80 -2.27
N ARG A 79 -6.39 9.15 -3.41
CA ARG A 79 -7.39 8.98 -4.48
C ARG A 79 -8.41 7.90 -4.14
N ARG A 80 -8.00 6.86 -3.41
CA ARG A 80 -8.86 5.75 -2.99
C ARG A 80 -8.58 5.34 -1.54
N PRO A 81 -9.24 5.95 -0.55
CA PRO A 81 -8.95 5.66 0.87
C PRO A 81 -9.31 4.24 1.32
N TYR A 82 -10.30 3.62 0.67
CA TYR A 82 -10.79 2.27 0.99
C TYR A 82 -10.18 1.27 0.00
N GLN A 83 -9.05 0.69 0.41
CA GLN A 83 -8.30 -0.31 -0.35
C GLN A 83 -7.36 -1.10 0.56
N VAL A 84 -6.86 -2.23 0.05
CA VAL A 84 -5.74 -2.96 0.62
C VAL A 84 -4.45 -2.44 -0.01
N VAL A 85 -3.38 -2.29 0.78
CA VAL A 85 -2.05 -1.83 0.34
C VAL A 85 -1.05 -2.97 0.52
#